data_AF-A0A645HJQ1-F1
#
_entry.id   AF-A0A645HJQ1-F1
#
_cell.length_a   1.000
_cell.length_b   1.000
_cell.length_c   1.000
_cell.angle_alpha   90.00
_cell.angle_beta   90.00
_cell.angle_gamma   90.00
#
_symmetry.space_group_name_H-M   'P 1'
#
loop_
_entity.id
_entity.type
_entity.pdbx_description
1 polymer ?
#
loop_
_entity_poly.entity_id
_entity_poly.type
_entity_poly.pdbx_seq_one_letter_code
_entity_poly.pdbx_strand_id
1 'polypeptide(L)'
;MRHEPEFSCILEGRGSFDNGKVEREVVGKALSCFEEAEVGAILLECSDMPPYAWAVQAACGVPVFDFTTLIRYLHSAVAQRPYCGFI
;
A
#
# COMPACT_ATOMS: atom_id res chain seq x y z
N MET A 1 3.00 10.28 -7.46
CA MET A 1 1.63 10.42 -6.92
C MET A 1 1.05 11.83 -7.03
N ARG A 2 1.72 12.91 -6.57
CA ARG A 2 1.16 14.28 -6.64
C ARG A 2 0.77 14.78 -8.04
N HIS A 3 1.44 14.28 -9.07
CA HIS A 3 1.21 14.66 -10.46
C HIS A 3 0.42 13.62 -11.26
N GLU A 4 -0.04 12.55 -10.61
CA GLU A 4 -0.83 11.53 -11.28
C GLU A 4 -2.28 12.04 -11.45
N PRO A 5 -2.87 11.93 -12.66
CA PRO A 5 -4.16 12.54 -12.99
C PRO A 5 -5.32 12.22 -12.04
N GLU A 6 -5.43 10.97 -11.56
CA GLU A 6 -6.54 10.54 -10.72
C GLU A 6 -6.17 10.53 -9.24
N PHE A 7 -4.96 10.10 -8.89
CA PHE A 7 -4.52 10.11 -7.49
C PHE A 7 -4.50 11.54 -6.92
N SER A 8 -4.14 12.55 -7.72
CA SER A 8 -4.13 13.93 -7.23
C SER A 8 -5.54 14.46 -6.86
N CYS A 9 -6.63 13.83 -7.32
CA CYS A 9 -7.99 14.15 -6.88
C CYS A 9 -8.13 14.04 -5.35
N ILE A 10 -7.44 13.08 -4.72
CA ILE A 10 -7.45 12.86 -3.27
C ILE A 10 -6.77 14.04 -2.56
N LEU A 11 -5.62 14.46 -3.09
CA LEU A 11 -4.79 15.52 -2.51
C LEU A 11 -5.40 16.92 -2.70
N GLU A 12 -6.09 17.13 -3.82
CA GLU A 12 -6.69 18.40 -4.21
C GLU A 12 -8.16 18.52 -3.79
N GLY A 13 -8.78 17.42 -3.32
CA GLY A 13 -10.18 17.41 -2.91
C GLY A 13 -11.17 17.60 -4.06
N ARG A 14 -10.91 17.02 -5.24
CA ARG A 14 -11.76 17.16 -6.44
C ARG A 14 -13.10 16.38 -6.38
N GLY A 15 -13.49 15.90 -5.21
CA GLY A 15 -14.78 15.29 -4.91
C GLY A 15 -14.84 13.78 -5.17
N SER A 16 -14.55 13.33 -6.40
CA SER A 16 -14.58 11.91 -6.76
C SER A 16 -13.45 11.54 -7.72
N PHE A 17 -13.04 10.28 -7.71
CA PHE A 17 -12.01 9.72 -8.59
C PHE A 17 -12.35 8.27 -8.94
N ASP A 18 -11.70 7.75 -9.98
CA ASP A 18 -11.85 6.36 -10.41
C ASP A 18 -10.80 5.47 -9.72
N ASN A 19 -11.25 4.59 -8.82
CA ASN A 19 -10.35 3.68 -8.09
C ASN A 19 -9.50 2.80 -9.02
N GLY A 20 -10.03 2.33 -10.15
CA GLY A 20 -9.28 1.48 -11.08
C GLY A 20 -8.23 2.24 -11.89
N LYS A 21 -8.41 3.55 -12.08
CA LYS A 21 -7.33 4.40 -12.61
C LYS A 21 -6.28 4.69 -11.56
N VAL A 22 -6.69 5.00 -10.32
CA VAL A 22 -5.75 5.23 -9.22
C VAL A 22 -4.90 3.99 -8.96
N GLU A 23 -5.49 2.79 -8.97
CA GLU A 23 -4.75 1.53 -8.83
C GLU A 23 -3.65 1.41 -9.89
N ARG A 24 -3.98 1.69 -11.16
CA ARG A 24 -3.01 1.67 -12.26
C ARG A 24 -1.89 2.70 -12.09
N GLU A 25 -2.21 3.90 -11.63
CA GLU A 25 -1.23 4.96 -11.36
C GLU A 25 -0.29 4.56 -10.21
N VAL A 26 -0.83 4.01 -9.11
CA VAL A 26 -0.05 3.55 -7.95
C VAL A 26 0.86 2.38 -8.35
N VAL A 27 0.33 1.37 -9.03
CA VAL A 27 1.09 0.21 -9.51
C VAL A 27 2.17 0.64 -10.50
N GLY A 28 1.84 1.50 -11.47
CA GLY A 28 2.79 2.03 -12.44
C GLY A 28 3.94 2.78 -11.77
N LYS A 29 3.64 3.60 -10.75
CA LYS A 29 4.67 4.30 -9.98
C LYS A 29 5.56 3.33 -9.21
N ALA A 30 4.97 2.32 -8.57
CA ALA A 30 5.71 1.32 -7.83
C ALA A 30 6.66 0.52 -8.74
N LEU A 31 6.23 0.14 -9.94
CA LEU A 31 7.07 -0.52 -10.93
C LEU A 31 8.23 0.37 -11.40
N SER A 32 8.00 1.67 -11.60
CA SER A 32 9.07 2.59 -12.03
C SER A 32 10.23 2.71 -11.03
N CYS A 33 10.01 2.42 -9.74
CA CYS A 33 11.08 2.42 -8.74
C CYS A 33 12.18 1.38 -9.03
N PHE A 34 11.84 0.30 -9.76
CA PHE A 34 12.79 -0.74 -10.14
C PHE A 34 13.67 -0.34 -11.33
N GLU A 35 13.34 0.75 -12.04
CA GLU A 35 14.16 1.25 -13.15
C GLU A 35 15.42 1.97 -12.64
N GLU A 36 15.36 2.55 -11.44
CA GLU A 36 16.43 3.36 -10.86
C GLU A 36 17.24 2.63 -9.77
N ALA A 37 16.71 1.55 -9.19
CA ALA A 37 17.36 0.81 -8.11
C ALA A 37 16.88 -0.65 -8.00
N GLU A 38 17.69 -1.49 -7.37
CA GLU A 38 17.24 -2.80 -6.89
C GLU A 38 16.38 -2.60 -5.64
N VAL A 39 15.07 -2.87 -5.76
CA VAL A 39 14.09 -2.66 -4.69
C VAL A 39 13.80 -3.98 -3.99
N GLY A 40 14.10 -4.07 -2.68
CA GLY A 40 13.81 -5.25 -1.87
C GLY A 40 12.46 -5.23 -1.16
N ALA A 41 11.82 -4.06 -1.03
CA ALA A 41 10.51 -3.87 -0.43
C ALA A 41 9.95 -2.49 -0.79
N ILE A 42 8.63 -2.32 -0.67
CA ILE A 42 7.92 -1.04 -0.90
C ILE A 42 7.20 -0.62 0.39
N LEU A 43 7.29 0.67 0.73
CA LEU A 43 6.48 1.29 1.79
C LEU A 43 5.50 2.29 1.17
N LEU A 44 4.21 2.10 1.40
CA LEU A 44 3.16 3.03 1.00
C LEU A 44 2.93 4.05 2.11
N GLU A 45 3.47 5.25 1.94
CA GLU A 45 3.48 6.28 3.00
C GLU A 45 2.15 7.04 3.14
N CYS A 46 1.36 7.16 2.08
CA CYS A 46 0.10 7.91 2.10
C CYS A 46 -1.04 7.08 2.71
N SER A 47 -1.87 7.73 3.53
CA SER A 47 -3.05 7.13 4.16
C SER A 47 -4.05 6.48 3.19
N ASP A 48 -4.07 6.97 1.94
CA ASP A 48 -5.03 6.59 0.91
C ASP A 48 -4.51 5.54 -0.07
N MET A 49 -3.25 5.11 0.09
CA MET A 49 -2.65 4.04 -0.73
C MET A 49 -2.91 2.58 -0.27
N PRO A 50 -3.25 2.26 1.01
CA PRO A 50 -3.47 0.87 1.44
C PRO A 50 -4.48 0.07 0.62
N PRO A 51 -5.58 0.64 0.08
CA PRO A 51 -6.50 -0.11 -0.78
C PRO A 51 -5.82 -0.79 -1.97
N TYR A 52 -4.67 -0.27 -2.43
CA TYR A 52 -3.94 -0.76 -3.59
C TYR A 52 -2.72 -1.63 -3.22
N ALA A 53 -2.45 -1.87 -1.93
CA ALA A 53 -1.26 -2.57 -1.47
C ALA A 53 -1.12 -3.98 -2.05
N TRP A 54 -2.24 -4.71 -2.17
CA TRP A 54 -2.26 -6.03 -2.79
C TRP A 54 -1.87 -5.99 -4.27
N ALA A 55 -2.44 -5.04 -5.03
CA ALA A 55 -2.16 -4.91 -6.47
C ALA A 55 -0.69 -4.54 -6.71
N VAL A 56 -0.13 -3.65 -5.88
CA VAL A 56 1.30 -3.31 -5.89
C VAL A 56 2.15 -4.55 -5.60
N GLN A 57 1.82 -5.33 -4.56
CA GLN A 57 2.58 -6.53 -4.21
C GLN A 57 2.54 -7.58 -5.31
N ALA A 58 1.37 -7.81 -5.90
CA ALA A 58 1.18 -8.74 -7.00
C ALA A 58 2.01 -8.35 -8.24
N ALA A 59 2.11 -7.04 -8.55
CA ALA A 59 2.85 -6.54 -9.69
C ALA A 59 4.37 -6.49 -9.46
N CYS A 60 4.82 -6.06 -8.28
CA CYS A 60 6.23 -5.83 -7.98
C CYS A 60 6.96 -7.08 -7.46
N GLY A 61 6.24 -8.08 -6.93
CA GLY A 61 6.84 -9.32 -6.45
C GLY A 61 7.70 -9.19 -5.19
N VAL A 62 7.64 -8.06 -4.49
CA VAL A 62 8.37 -7.77 -3.26
C VAL A 62 7.42 -7.49 -2.09
N PRO A 63 7.85 -7.59 -0.83
CA PRO A 63 7.06 -7.17 0.32
C PRO A 63 6.55 -5.72 0.17
N VAL A 64 5.27 -5.51 0.46
CA VAL A 64 4.64 -4.18 0.50
C VAL A 64 4.14 -3.93 1.91
N PHE A 65 4.51 -2.78 2.46
CA PHE A 65 4.13 -2.34 3.79
C PHE A 65 3.31 -1.06 3.71
N ASP A 66 2.39 -0.89 4.66
CA ASP A 66 1.64 0.33 4.87
C ASP A 66 1.35 0.49 6.37
N PHE A 67 0.71 1.59 6.77
CA PHE A 67 0.36 1.80 8.16
C PHE A 67 -0.66 0.77 8.69
N THR A 68 -1.48 0.14 7.84
CA THR A 68 -2.40 -0.92 8.30
C THR A 68 -1.62 -2.17 8.69
N THR A 69 -0.56 -2.48 7.95
CA THR A 69 0.39 -3.56 8.25
C THR A 69 1.08 -3.29 9.58
N LEU A 70 1.58 -2.07 9.78
CA LEU A 70 2.19 -1.64 11.05
C LEU A 70 1.19 -1.73 12.22
N ILE A 71 -0.05 -1.27 12.04
CA ILE A 71 -1.08 -1.33 13.09
C ILE A 71 -1.39 -2.78 13.45
N ARG A 72 -1.54 -3.69 12.47
CA ARG A 72 -1.76 -5.12 12.73
C ARG A 72 -0.59 -5.73 13.49
N TYR A 73 0.63 -5.39 13.09
CA TYR A 73 1.84 -5.84 13.78
C TYR A 73 1.87 -5.36 15.24
N LEU A 74 1.65 -4.06 15.47
CA LEU A 74 1.61 -3.48 16.81
C LEU A 74 0.49 -4.08 17.66
N HIS A 75 -0.71 -4.23 17.10
CA HIS A 75 -1.84 -4.89 17.77
C HIS A 75 -1.48 -6.31 18.20
N SER A 76 -0.80 -7.09 17.35
CA SER A 76 -0.35 -8.44 17.71
C SER A 76 0.62 -8.47 18.89
N ALA A 77 1.42 -7.42 19.08
CA ALA A 77 2.37 -7.31 20.18
C ALA A 77 1.70 -6.94 21.51
N VAL A 78 0.65 -6.10 21.48
CA VAL A 78 0.05 -5.53 22.70
C VAL A 78 -1.29 -6.17 23.10
N ALA A 79 -1.94 -6.92 22.21
CA ALA A 79 -3.26 -7.53 22.43
C ALA A 79 -3.18 -9.08 22.35
N GLN A 80 -2.38 -9.67 23.24
CA GLN A 80 -2.20 -11.13 23.34
C GLN A 80 -3.52 -11.85 23.71
N ARG A 81 -3.68 -13.08 23.23
CA ARG A 81 -4.85 -13.93 23.50
C ARG A 81 -4.37 -15.31 23.98
N PRO A 82 -5.10 -15.99 24.89
CA PRO A 82 -4.72 -17.33 25.33
C PRO A 82 -4.74 -18.31 24.15
N TYR A 83 -3.74 -19.20 24.10
CA TYR A 83 -3.75 -20.34 23.19
C TYR A 83 -4.74 -21.39 23.72
N CYS A 84 -5.60 -21.92 22.84
CA CYS A 84 -6.57 -22.96 23.16
C CYS A 84 -6.46 -24.12 22.16
N GLY A 85 -6.68 -25.36 22.62
CA GLY A 85 -6.52 -26.59 21.82
C GLY A 85 -5.66 -27.64 22.52
N PHE A 86 -5.27 -28.68 21.78
CA PHE A 86 -4.37 -29.74 22.23
C PHE A 86 -3.06 -29.69 21.42
N ILE A 87 -1.95 -30.08 22.04
CA ILE A 87 -0.62 -30.21 21.42
C ILE A 87 -0.39 -31.68 21.06
#